data_AF-N1MQP7-F1
#
_entry.id   AF-N1MQP7-F1
#
_cell.length_a   1.000
_cell.length_b   1.000
_cell.length_c   1.000
_cell.angle_alpha   90.00
_cell.angle_beta   90.00
_cell.angle_gamma   90.00
#
_symmetry.space_group_name_H-M   'P 1'
#
loop_
_entity.id
_entity.type
_entity.pdbx_description
1 polymer ?
#
loop_
_entity_poly.entity_id
_entity_poly.type
_entity_poly.pdbx_seq_one_letter_code
_entity_poly.pdbx_strand_id
1 'polypeptide(L)' 'MDAQISYAISDAIQLTATASNLLDETYYQYSSTPSAPTSIYKNGRVFSTSVSVRF' A
#
# COMPACT_ATOMS: atom_id res chain seq x y z
N MET A 1 4.92 4.01 -4.60
CA MET A 1 5.51 4.18 -3.23
C MET A 1 4.51 3.73 -2.16
N ASP A 2 4.97 3.01 -1.14
CA ASP A 2 4.16 2.59 0.02
C ASP A 2 4.79 3.08 1.34
N ALA A 3 3.98 3.29 2.37
CA ALA A 3 4.42 3.69 3.71
C ALA A 3 3.62 3.00 4.81
N GLN A 4 4.27 2.74 5.94
CA GLN A 4 3.65 2.17 7.13
C GLN A 4 4.22 2.82 8.38
N ILE A 5 3.34 3.09 9.35
CA ILE A 5 3.70 3.50 10.69
C ILE A 5 2.95 2.63 11.71
N SER A 6 3.65 2.24 12.76
CA SER A 6 3.08 1.48 13.86
C SER A 6 3.46 2.13 15.18
N TYR A 7 2.51 2.14 16.12
CA TYR A 7 2.66 2.70 17.45
C TYR A 7 2.13 1.73 18.50
N ALA A 8 2.99 1.39 19.47
CA ALA A 8 2.59 0.60 20.63
C ALA A 8 1.89 1.53 21.62
N ILE A 9 0.57 1.34 21.81
CA ILE A 9 -0.21 2.07 22.80
C ILE A 9 0.09 1.52 24.20
N SER A 10 0.24 0.20 24.29
CA SER A 10 0.70 -0.52 25.48
C SER A 10 1.38 -1.83 25.04
N ASP A 11 1.89 -2.61 25.99
CA ASP A 11 2.48 -3.94 25.71
C ASP A 11 1.49 -4.91 25.05
N ALA A 12 0.19 -4.68 25.25
CA ALA A 12 -0.89 -5.52 24.73
C ALA A 12 -1.56 -4.94 23.46
N ILE A 13 -1.40 -3.66 23.16
CA ILE A 13 -2.16 -2.96 22.09
C ILE A 13 -1.22 -2.22 21.15
N GLN A 14 -1.36 -2.52 19.85
CA GLN A 14 -0.62 -1.84 18.79
C GLN A 14 -1.58 -1.26 17.73
N LEU A 15 -1.38 0.00 17.39
CA LEU A 15 -2.03 0.66 16.25
C LEU A 15 -1.07 0.65 15.06
N THR A 16 -1.57 0.34 13.87
CA THR A 16 -0.82 0.43 12.61
C THR A 16 -1.63 1.21 11.59
N ALA A 17 -0.98 2.11 10.88
CA ALA A 17 -1.52 2.79 9.71
C ALA A 17 -0.64 2.46 8.50
N THR A 18 -1.28 2.11 7.38
CA THR A 18 -0.63 1.78 6.11
C THR A 18 -1.20 2.65 5.01
N ALA A 19 -0.33 3.09 4.12
CA ALA A 19 -0.68 3.81 2.92
C ALA A 19 0.00 3.13 1.73
N SER A 20 -0.80 2.75 0.74
CA SER A 20 -0.32 2.13 -0.50
C SER A 20 -0.52 3.08 -1.67
N ASN A 21 0.42 3.02 -2.62
CA ASN A 21 0.43 3.85 -3.82
C ASN A 21 0.33 5.36 -3.53
N LEU A 22 1.20 5.86 -2.65
CA LEU A 22 1.28 7.27 -2.26
C LEU A 22 1.65 8.25 -3.39
N LEU A 23 2.01 7.76 -4.57
CA LEU A 23 2.27 8.60 -5.73
C LEU A 23 1.14 8.52 -6.78
N ASP A 24 0.07 7.76 -6.50
CA ASP A 24 -1.01 7.44 -7.45
C ASP A 24 -0.47 6.92 -8.79
N GLU A 25 0.54 6.05 -8.72
CA GLU A 25 1.16 5.43 -9.88
C GLU A 25 0.17 4.50 -10.58
N THR A 26 0.29 4.49 -11.91
CA THR A 26 -0.39 3.53 -12.78
C THR A 26 0.67 2.55 -13.28
N TYR A 27 0.45 1.26 -13.06
CA TYR A 27 1.40 0.22 -13.44
C TYR A 27 1.10 -0.26 -14.86
N TYR A 28 2.09 -0.13 -15.74
CA TYR A 28 2.00 -0.58 -17.11
C TYR A 28 2.86 -1.83 -17.28
N GLN A 29 2.25 -2.89 -17.79
CA GLN A 29 2.96 -4.11 -18.17
C GLN A 29 3.15 -4.11 -19.68
N TYR A 30 4.36 -4.46 -20.13
CA TYR A 30 4.72 -4.47 -21.55
C TYR A 30 5.19 -5.87 -21.94
N SER A 31 4.83 -6.31 -23.16
CA SER A 31 5.45 -7.47 -23.80
C SER A 31 6.45 -6.96 -24.84
N SER A 32 7.68 -6.68 -24.38
CA SER A 32 8.84 -6.29 -25.21
C SER A 32 8.76 -4.92 -25.92
N THR A 33 7.58 -4.31 -26.07
CA THR A 33 7.39 -3.01 -26.74
C THR A 33 6.89 -1.95 -25.75
N PRO A 34 7.75 -1.04 -25.27
CA PRO A 34 7.38 -0.01 -24.28
C PRO A 34 6.30 0.99 -24.72
N SER A 35 6.04 1.12 -26.03
CA SER A 35 4.98 1.99 -26.54
C SER A 35 3.60 1.33 -26.59
N ALA A 36 3.51 0.01 -26.33
CA ALA A 36 2.28 -0.77 -26.41
C ALA A 36 2.11 -1.63 -25.14
N PRO A 37 1.59 -1.05 -24.04
CA PRO A 37 1.34 -1.81 -22.82
C PRO A 37 0.29 -2.89 -23.09
N THR A 38 0.58 -4.10 -22.65
CA THR A 38 -0.33 -5.25 -22.74
C THR A 38 -1.34 -5.27 -21.60
N SER A 39 -1.04 -4.62 -20.48
CA SER A 39 -1.96 -4.49 -19.35
C SER A 39 -1.68 -3.21 -18.57
N ILE A 40 -2.75 -2.63 -18.01
CA ILE A 40 -2.70 -1.42 -17.21
C ILE A 40 -3.40 -1.74 -15.88
N TYR A 41 -2.66 -1.62 -14.77
CA TYR A 41 -3.18 -1.86 -13.42
C TYR A 41 -3.14 -0.58 -12.59
N LYS A 42 -4.28 -0.21 -11.99
CA LYS A 42 -4.39 0.94 -11.08
C LYS A 42 -5.26 0.55 -9.88
N ASN A 43 -4.65 0.41 -8.71
CA ASN A 43 -5.37 0.23 -7.45
C ASN A 43 -5.67 1.57 -6.73
N GLY A 44 -5.30 2.71 -7.34
CA GLY A 44 -5.41 4.03 -6.72
C GLY A 44 -4.59 4.14 -5.43
N ARG A 45 -4.72 5.26 -4.73
CA ARG A 45 -4.14 5.46 -3.40
C ARG A 45 -5.05 4.86 -2.34
N VAL A 46 -4.50 4.01 -1.48
CA VAL A 46 -5.27 3.32 -0.43
C VAL A 46 -4.68 3.63 0.94
N PHE A 47 -5.55 3.92 1.91
CA PHE A 47 -5.18 4.08 3.32
C PHE A 47 -5.95 3.08 4.15
N SER A 48 -5.28 2.45 5.11
CA SER A 48 -5.92 1.57 6.07
C SER A 48 -5.29 1.70 7.44
N THR A 49 -6.11 1.45 8.47
CA THR A 49 -5.68 1.42 9.86
C THR A 49 -6.12 0.11 10.49
N SER A 50 -5.27 -0.45 11.36
CA SER A 50 -5.54 -1.69 12.07
C SER A 50 -5.08 -1.59 13.53
N VAL A 51 -5.83 -2.25 14.41
CA VAL A 51 -5.49 -2.38 15.82
C VAL A 51 -5.28 -3.85 16.11
N SER A 52 -4.14 -4.19 16.72
CA SER A 52 -3.83 -5.54 17.18
C SER A 52 -3.85 -5.57 18.70
N VAL A 53 -4.49 -6.59 19.26
CA VAL A 53 -4.56 -6.84 20.70
C VAL A 53 -3.98 -8.22 20.98
N ARG A 54 -3.08 -8.31 21.96
CA ARG A 54 -2.54 -9.58 22.48
C ARG A 54 -3.10 -9.85 23.88
N PHE A 55 -3.52 -11.09 24.10
CA PHE A 55 -4.06 -11.61 25.37
C PHE A 55 -3.46 -12.99 25.66
#